data_AF-A0A4Q3NED4-F1
#
_entry.id   AF-A0A4Q3NED4-F1
#
_cell.length_a   1.000
_cell.length_b   1.000
_cell.length_c   1.000
_cell.angle_alpha   90.00
_cell.angle_beta   90.00
_cell.angle_gamma   90.00
#
_symmetry.space_group_name_H-M   'P 1'
#
loop_
_entity.id
_entity.type
_entity.pdbx_description
1 polymer ?
#
loop_
_entity_poly.entity_id
_entity_poly.type
_entity_poly.pdbx_seq_one_letter_code
_entity_poly.pdbx_strand_id
1 'polypeptide(L)'
;MKRILWLLIACVAALAAYLLLWPVPIAPVVWNPAPAPGYTGPHAVNDKLAKLQHIALGSESGPEHIVIGPDGKLYTTVASGNILRMNPDGSAQE
;
A
#
# COMPACT_ATOMS: atom_id res chain seq x y z
N MET A 1 14.29 -54.09 -17.42
CA MET A 1 13.87 -52.71 -17.72
C MET A 1 12.35 -52.52 -17.69
N LYS A 2 11.56 -53.23 -18.51
CA LYS A 2 10.08 -53.05 -18.55
C LYS A 2 9.36 -53.22 -17.20
N ARG A 3 9.77 -54.19 -16.37
CA ARG A 3 9.20 -54.40 -15.02
C ARG A 3 9.46 -53.24 -14.06
N ILE A 4 10.64 -52.63 -14.14
CA ILE A 4 11.02 -51.47 -13.32
C ILE A 4 10.21 -50.24 -13.75
N LEU A 5 10.01 -50.04 -15.06
CA LEU A 5 9.18 -48.97 -15.59
C LEU A 5 7.73 -49.07 -15.10
N TRP A 6 7.13 -50.27 -15.13
CA TRP A 6 5.77 -50.48 -14.61
C TRP A 6 5.65 -50.22 -13.11
N LEU A 7 6.66 -50.60 -12.31
CA LEU A 7 6.69 -50.29 -10.88
C LEU A 7 6.76 -48.78 -10.64
N LEU A 8 7.60 -48.06 -11.39
CA LEU A 8 7.67 -46.60 -11.30
C LEU A 8 6.32 -45.94 -11.64
N ILE A 9 5.66 -46.39 -12.71
CA ILE A 9 4.34 -45.88 -13.10
C ILE A 9 3.32 -46.13 -11.99
N ALA A 10 3.30 -47.33 -11.41
CA ALA A 10 2.40 -47.67 -10.31
C ALA A 10 2.63 -46.80 -9.08
N CYS A 11 3.90 -46.55 -8.70
CA CYS A 11 4.24 -45.66 -7.58
C CYS A 11 3.78 -44.22 -7.83
N VAL A 12 3.99 -43.70 -9.05
CA VAL A 12 3.54 -42.35 -9.41
C VAL A 12 2.01 -42.25 -9.38
N ALA A 13 1.31 -43.26 -9.90
CA ALA A 13 -0.14 -43.31 -9.86
C ALA A 13 -0.69 -43.36 -8.42
N ALA A 14 -0.06 -44.13 -7.54
CA ALA A 14 -0.43 -44.19 -6.13
C ALA A 14 -0.21 -42.87 -5.40
N LEU A 15 0.92 -42.18 -5.65
CA LEU A 15 1.18 -40.86 -5.09
C LEU A 15 0.17 -39.82 -5.58
N ALA A 16 -0.15 -39.83 -6.87
CA ALA A 16 -1.16 -38.93 -7.43
C ALA A 16 -2.54 -39.18 -6.80
N ALA A 17 -2.95 -40.44 -6.66
CA ALA A 17 -4.20 -40.81 -6.00
C ALA A 17 -4.24 -40.33 -4.55
N TYR A 18 -3.13 -40.47 -3.81
CA TYR A 18 -3.00 -39.93 -2.46
C TYR A 18 -3.19 -38.41 -2.45
N LEU A 19 -2.45 -37.66 -3.28
CA LEU A 19 -2.54 -36.19 -3.27
C LEU A 19 -3.90 -35.65 -3.71
N LEU A 20 -4.62 -36.35 -4.59
CA LEU A 20 -5.92 -35.93 -5.12
C LEU A 20 -7.09 -36.32 -4.22
N LEU A 21 -6.99 -37.46 -3.54
CA LEU A 21 -8.12 -38.07 -2.83
C LEU A 21 -7.94 -38.07 -1.31
N TRP A 22 -6.76 -37.72 -0.79
CA TRP A 22 -6.56 -37.64 0.65
C TRP A 22 -7.39 -36.50 1.23
N PRO A 23 -8.29 -36.78 2.18
CA PRO A 23 -9.12 -35.74 2.77
C PRO A 23 -8.26 -34.72 3.52
N VAL A 24 -8.43 -33.45 3.18
CA VAL A 24 -7.87 -32.35 3.99
C VAL A 24 -8.85 -32.02 5.11
N PRO A 25 -8.40 -31.77 6.35
CA PRO A 25 -9.27 -31.53 7.51
C PRO A 25 -9.90 -30.14 7.52
N ILE A 26 -10.04 -29.49 6.35
CA ILE A 26 -10.52 -28.12 6.21
C ILE A 26 -11.86 -28.17 5.48
N ALA A 27 -12.91 -27.68 6.12
CA ALA A 27 -14.19 -27.42 5.48
C ALA A 27 -14.16 -25.99 4.89
N PRO A 28 -14.16 -25.80 3.56
CA PRO A 28 -14.27 -24.47 2.99
C PRO A 28 -15.63 -23.89 3.33
N VAL A 29 -15.64 -22.72 3.96
CA VAL A 29 -16.86 -21.97 4.30
C VAL A 29 -16.86 -20.66 3.53
N VAL A 30 -18.04 -20.27 3.02
CA VAL A 30 -18.21 -18.96 2.38
C VAL A 30 -18.13 -17.90 3.47
N TRP A 31 -17.18 -16.98 3.33
CA TRP A 31 -17.15 -15.79 4.16
C TRP A 31 -18.23 -14.82 3.68
N ASN A 32 -19.14 -14.46 4.57
CA ASN A 32 -20.15 -13.43 4.32
C ASN A 32 -19.90 -12.23 5.24
N PRO A 33 -19.16 -11.20 4.79
CA PRO A 33 -18.87 -10.03 5.61
C PRO A 33 -20.16 -9.30 5.99
N ALA A 34 -20.14 -8.68 7.17
CA ALA A 34 -21.15 -7.69 7.51
C ALA A 34 -21.10 -6.51 6.52
N PRO A 35 -22.23 -5.84 6.24
CA PRO A 35 -22.23 -4.61 5.47
C PRO A 35 -21.26 -3.59 6.05
N ALA A 36 -20.53 -2.87 5.19
CA ALA A 36 -19.63 -1.82 5.65
C ALA A 36 -20.44 -0.74 6.39
N PRO A 37 -20.01 -0.33 7.60
CA PRO A 37 -20.74 0.67 8.39
C PRO A 37 -20.67 2.08 7.78
N GLY A 38 -19.90 2.27 6.70
CA GLY A 38 -19.71 3.55 6.02
C GLY A 38 -18.83 4.52 6.80
N TYR A 39 -18.95 5.80 6.46
CA TYR A 39 -18.18 6.90 7.07
C TYR A 39 -18.73 7.26 8.45
N THR A 40 -18.37 6.47 9.46
CA THR A 40 -18.79 6.65 10.86
C THR A 40 -17.58 6.65 11.80
N GLY A 41 -17.75 7.20 13.01
CA GLY A 41 -16.70 7.23 14.04
C GLY A 41 -15.42 7.92 13.54
N PRO A 42 -14.24 7.29 13.66
CA PRO A 42 -12.98 7.83 13.15
C PRO A 42 -12.97 8.10 11.63
N HIS A 43 -13.85 7.44 10.87
CA HIS A 43 -13.98 7.63 9.42
C HIS A 43 -15.15 8.53 9.05
N ALA A 44 -15.74 9.28 9.99
CA ALA A 44 -16.77 10.26 9.64
C ALA A 44 -16.24 11.26 8.60
N VAL A 45 -17.12 11.66 7.67
CA VAL A 45 -16.79 12.68 6.66
C VAL A 45 -16.32 13.95 7.36
N ASN A 46 -15.22 14.52 6.89
CA ASN A 46 -14.73 15.80 7.39
C ASN A 46 -14.20 16.68 6.26
N ASP A 47 -14.56 17.96 6.30
CA ASP A 47 -14.20 18.96 5.31
C ASP A 47 -13.12 19.92 5.85
N LYS A 48 -12.33 19.50 6.84
CA LYS A 48 -11.34 20.35 7.50
C LYS A 48 -10.33 20.95 6.53
N LEU A 49 -10.02 20.21 5.45
CA LEU A 49 -9.10 20.63 4.40
C LEU A 49 -9.82 21.20 3.16
N ALA A 50 -11.13 21.44 3.19
CA ALA A 50 -11.86 21.97 2.03
C ALA A 50 -11.41 23.38 1.59
N LYS A 51 -10.71 24.10 2.46
CA LYS A 51 -10.11 25.41 2.19
C LYS A 51 -8.58 25.38 2.16
N LEU A 52 -7.98 24.21 1.93
CA LEU A 52 -6.53 24.12 1.79
C LEU A 52 -6.06 25.01 0.63
N GLN A 53 -4.86 25.56 0.76
CA GLN A 53 -4.22 26.37 -0.26
C GLN A 53 -3.04 25.60 -0.84
N HIS A 54 -2.84 25.69 -2.16
CA HIS A 54 -1.68 25.08 -2.81
C HIS A 54 -0.55 26.09 -2.88
N ILE A 55 0.64 25.66 -2.45
CA ILE A 55 1.90 26.37 -2.67
C ILE A 55 2.59 25.70 -3.85
N ALA A 56 2.81 26.45 -4.93
CA ALA A 56 3.48 25.93 -6.12
C ALA A 56 4.99 25.88 -5.91
N LEU A 57 5.63 24.76 -6.25
CA LEU A 57 7.08 24.58 -6.13
C LEU A 57 7.84 24.93 -7.42
N GLY A 58 7.16 25.49 -8.42
CA GLY A 58 7.74 25.74 -9.74
C GLY A 58 8.03 24.44 -10.49
N SER A 59 9.27 24.26 -10.93
CA SER A 59 9.74 23.06 -11.64
C SER A 59 10.15 21.90 -10.73
N GLU A 60 10.12 22.12 -9.41
CA GLU A 60 10.50 21.12 -8.42
C GLU A 60 9.34 20.15 -8.11
N SER A 61 9.68 18.99 -7.54
CA SER A 61 8.71 17.93 -7.25
C SER A 61 8.85 17.38 -5.83
N GLY A 62 7.71 16.99 -5.26
CA GLY A 62 7.62 16.06 -4.14
C GLY A 62 8.29 16.54 -2.85
N PRO A 63 7.74 17.51 -2.14
CA PRO A 63 8.23 17.78 -0.80
C PRO A 63 7.97 16.56 0.08
N GLU A 64 9.02 15.90 0.57
CA GLU A 64 8.88 14.76 1.49
C GLU A 64 8.59 15.24 2.91
N HIS A 65 9.20 16.37 3.30
CA HIS A 65 9.09 16.93 4.64
C HIS A 65 9.10 18.47 4.59
N ILE A 66 8.20 19.07 5.35
CA ILE A 66 8.13 20.52 5.57
C ILE A 66 8.37 20.85 7.05
N VAL A 67 9.05 21.95 7.32
CA VAL A 67 9.23 22.47 8.70
C VAL A 67 9.17 24.00 8.71
N ILE A 68 8.65 24.57 9.80
CA ILE A 68 8.78 26.00 10.07
C ILE A 68 10.04 26.22 10.92
N GLY A 69 11.00 26.97 10.38
CA GLY A 69 12.25 27.27 11.06
C GLY A 69 12.10 28.29 12.19
N PRO A 70 13.14 28.48 13.02
CA PRO A 70 13.15 29.51 14.08
C PRO A 70 13.00 30.94 13.56
N ASP A 71 13.28 31.15 12.27
CA ASP A 71 13.09 32.42 11.54
C ASP A 71 11.66 32.62 11.01
N GLY A 72 10.75 31.67 11.27
CA GLY A 72 9.36 31.70 10.83
C GLY A 72 9.17 31.37 9.35
N LYS A 73 10.21 30.93 8.64
CA LYS A 73 10.13 30.52 7.23
C LYS A 73 9.76 29.04 7.12
N LEU A 74 9.09 28.70 6.02
CA LEU A 74 8.86 27.32 5.61
C LEU A 74 10.09 26.81 4.87
N TYR A 75 10.54 25.62 5.26
CA TYR A 75 11.61 24.89 4.60
C TYR A 75 11.08 23.55 4.11
N THR A 76 11.50 23.16 2.90
CA THR A 76 11.19 21.84 2.34
C THR A 76 12.35 21.32 1.50
N THR A 77 12.54 20.01 1.48
CA THR A 77 13.36 19.34 0.47
C THR A 77 12.52 19.05 -0.77
N VAL A 78 13.18 18.87 -1.92
CA VAL A 78 12.55 18.48 -3.18
C VAL A 78 13.40 17.45 -3.92
N ALA A 79 12.81 16.77 -4.90
CA ALA A 79 13.43 15.65 -5.62
C ALA A 79 14.78 15.98 -6.29
N SER A 80 15.05 17.24 -6.64
CA SER A 80 16.34 17.68 -7.19
C SER A 80 17.49 17.67 -6.17
N GLY A 81 17.19 17.56 -4.88
CA GLY A 81 18.14 17.72 -3.78
C GLY A 81 18.25 19.16 -3.26
N ASN A 82 17.52 20.11 -3.84
CA ASN A 82 17.44 21.48 -3.34
C ASN A 82 16.67 21.55 -2.02
N ILE A 83 17.02 22.54 -1.20
CA ILE A 83 16.23 22.96 -0.03
C ILE A 83 15.60 24.29 -0.41
N LEU A 84 14.27 24.30 -0.50
CA LEU A 84 13.52 25.52 -0.77
C LEU A 84 13.19 26.19 0.56
N ARG A 85 13.33 27.52 0.59
CA ARG A 85 12.91 28.36 1.72
C ARG A 85 11.92 29.41 1.24
N MET A 86 10.83 29.60 1.97
CA MET A 86 9.78 30.55 1.60
C MET A 86 9.03 31.07 2.84
N ASN A 87 8.18 32.08 2.68
CA ASN A 87 7.19 32.42 3.70
C ASN A 87 6.16 31.28 3.86
N PRO A 88 5.47 31.16 5.00
CA PRO A 88 4.48 30.09 5.22
C PRO A 88 3.32 30.06 4.21
N ASP A 89 3.07 31.16 3.51
CA ASP A 89 2.07 31.27 2.44
C ASP A 89 2.64 30.93 1.03
N GLY A 90 3.91 30.56 0.95
CA GLY A 90 4.61 30.25 -0.30
C GLY A 90 5.26 31.44 -1.00
N SER A 91 5.10 32.66 -0.48
CA SER A 91 5.72 33.85 -1.09
C SER A 91 7.22 33.93 -0.79
N ALA A 92 7.96 34.67 -1.62
CA ALA A 92 9.41 34.84 -1.49
C ALA A 92 10.18 33.51 -1.41
N GLN A 93 9.84 32.58 -2.30
CA GLN A 93 10.56 31.31 -2.46
C GLN A 93 11.96 31.53 -3.05
N GLU A 94 12.92 30.83 -2.47
CA GLU A 94 14.33 30.75 -2.89
C GLU A 94 14.86 29.33 -2.76
#